data_AF-A0A2P2D6U1-F1
#
_entry.id   AF-A0A2P2D6U1-F1
#
_cell.length_a   1.000
_cell.length_b   1.000
_cell.length_c   1.000
_cell.angle_alpha   90.00
_cell.angle_beta   90.00
_cell.angle_gamma   90.00
#
_symmetry.space_group_name_H-M   'P 1'
#
loop_
_entity.id
_entity.type
_entity.pdbx_description
1 polymer ?
#
loop_
_entity_poly.entity_id
_entity_poly.type
_entity_poly.pdbx_seq_one_letter_code
_entity_poly.pdbx_strand_id
1 'polypeptide(L)'
;MSELSYFWVLSGSIHALLTPNLGETFPQLSFFLFFVGHLGLVAASLYIVFALNLIPRQGAILRTLFYSEIYFVSALVLDFLIDANYGYLRFKPSKGSFLDYLGDWPIYLFSIQILGISSIIALYIPFLIKSKTLKPNIIE
;
A
#
# COMPACT_ATOMS: atom_id res chain seq x y z
N MET A 1 7.27 7.53 -11.87
CA MET A 1 7.05 8.02 -10.48
C MET A 1 7.40 6.89 -9.52
N SER A 2 8.56 6.92 -8.88
CA SER A 2 8.98 5.89 -7.91
C SER A 2 8.11 5.86 -6.64
N GLU A 3 7.48 6.98 -6.32
CA GLU A 3 6.63 7.19 -5.13
C GLU A 3 5.49 6.19 -5.02
N LEU A 4 4.74 5.96 -6.10
CA LEU A 4 3.65 4.96 -6.11
C LEU A 4 4.21 3.55 -5.92
N SER A 5 5.26 3.20 -6.67
CA SER A 5 5.94 1.91 -6.50
C SER A 5 6.48 1.73 -5.09
N TYR A 6 6.90 2.80 -4.41
CA TYR A 6 7.43 2.71 -3.06
C TYR A 6 6.31 2.53 -2.04
N PHE A 7 5.39 3.49 -2.00
CA PHE A 7 4.37 3.53 -0.95
C PHE A 7 3.31 2.45 -1.12
N TRP A 8 2.76 2.26 -2.32
CA TRP A 8 1.71 1.26 -2.51
C TRP A 8 2.25 -0.15 -2.35
N VAL A 9 3.42 -0.45 -2.93
CA VAL A 9 3.98 -1.79 -2.85
C VAL A 9 4.41 -2.11 -1.43
N LEU A 10 5.17 -1.24 -0.77
CA LEU A 10 5.59 -1.55 0.60
C LEU A 10 4.40 -1.61 1.55
N SER A 11 3.45 -0.67 1.47
CA SER A 11 2.24 -0.72 2.29
C SER A 11 1.45 -1.98 2.00
N GLY A 12 1.02 -2.20 0.76
CA GLY A 12 0.14 -3.30 0.39
C GLY A 12 0.80 -4.68 0.52
N SER A 13 2.01 -4.84 -0.02
CA SER A 13 2.67 -6.15 -0.05
C SER A 13 3.14 -6.61 1.33
N ILE A 14 3.54 -5.69 2.22
CA ILE A 14 3.88 -6.08 3.60
C ILE A 14 2.62 -6.57 4.33
N HIS A 15 1.48 -5.88 4.20
CA HIS A 15 0.23 -6.35 4.80
C HIS A 15 -0.21 -7.71 4.24
N ALA A 16 -0.08 -7.90 2.92
CA ALA A 16 -0.38 -9.18 2.27
C ALA A 16 0.53 -10.32 2.76
N LEU A 17 1.81 -10.05 2.99
CA LEU A 17 2.76 -11.04 3.52
C LEU A 17 2.49 -11.38 4.99
N LEU A 18 2.08 -10.39 5.80
CA LEU A 18 1.76 -10.60 7.23
C LEU A 18 0.42 -11.31 7.44
N THR A 19 -0.56 -11.02 6.59
CA THR A 19 -1.93 -11.57 6.68
C THR A 19 -2.35 -12.17 5.34
N PRO A 20 -1.69 -13.25 4.89
CA PRO A 20 -1.95 -13.82 3.58
C PRO A 20 -3.36 -14.41 3.51
N ASN A 21 -4.18 -13.90 2.59
CA ASN A 21 -5.49 -14.45 2.28
C ASN A 21 -5.40 -15.37 1.07
N LEU A 22 -4.88 -16.57 1.28
CA LEU A 22 -4.69 -17.59 0.25
C LEU A 22 -5.82 -18.62 0.30
N GLY A 23 -6.35 -18.99 -0.87
CA GLY A 23 -7.33 -20.08 -0.99
C GLY A 23 -6.74 -21.45 -0.67
N GLU A 24 -5.46 -21.64 -0.98
CA GLU A 24 -4.70 -22.85 -0.70
C GLU A 24 -3.37 -22.53 -0.01
N THR A 25 -2.96 -23.40 0.91
CA THR A 25 -1.74 -23.23 1.71
C THR A 25 -0.57 -24.05 1.15
N PHE A 26 0.59 -23.95 1.80
CA PHE A 26 1.75 -24.79 1.48
C PHE A 26 1.35 -26.28 1.41
N PRO A 27 1.83 -27.05 0.41
CA PRO A 27 2.86 -26.71 -0.59
C PRO A 27 2.30 -26.39 -1.99
N GLN A 28 1.15 -25.75 -2.11
CA GLN A 28 0.54 -25.51 -3.43
C GLN A 28 1.29 -24.45 -4.26
N LEU A 29 1.24 -24.56 -5.59
CA LEU A 29 1.90 -23.59 -6.49
C LEU A 29 1.43 -22.15 -6.23
N SER A 30 0.14 -21.97 -5.94
CA SER A 30 -0.48 -20.68 -5.60
C SER A 30 0.16 -20.03 -4.37
N PHE A 31 0.54 -20.82 -3.36
CA PHE A 31 1.28 -20.35 -2.19
C PHE A 31 2.64 -19.76 -2.61
N PHE A 32 3.43 -20.50 -3.40
CA PHE A 32 4.74 -20.01 -3.85
C PHE A 32 4.62 -18.77 -4.73
N LEU A 33 3.68 -18.74 -5.68
CA LEU A 33 3.46 -17.59 -6.54
C LEU A 33 3.08 -16.34 -5.74
N PHE A 34 2.27 -16.49 -4.70
CA PHE A 34 1.92 -15.39 -3.82
C PHE A 34 3.14 -14.83 -3.09
N PHE A 35 3.90 -15.67 -2.39
CA PHE A 35 5.04 -15.19 -1.61
C PHE A 35 6.17 -14.64 -2.49
N VAL A 36 6.51 -15.34 -3.58
CA VAL A 36 7.53 -14.88 -4.53
C VAL A 36 7.10 -13.57 -5.20
N GLY A 37 5.83 -13.46 -5.60
CA GLY A 37 5.29 -12.24 -6.20
C GLY A 37 5.39 -11.04 -5.25
N HIS A 38 4.92 -11.20 -4.01
CA HIS A 38 4.92 -10.09 -3.04
C HIS A 38 6.32 -9.72 -2.56
N LEU A 39 7.19 -10.70 -2.28
CA LEU A 39 8.58 -10.44 -1.92
C LEU A 39 9.36 -9.81 -3.08
N GLY A 40 9.09 -10.25 -4.33
CA GLY A 40 9.68 -9.67 -5.53
C GLY A 40 9.27 -8.21 -5.74
N LEU A 41 7.99 -7.89 -5.53
CA LEU A 41 7.50 -6.51 -5.56
C LEU A 41 8.19 -5.64 -4.50
N VAL A 42 8.30 -6.13 -3.25
CA VAL A 42 9.01 -5.43 -2.18
C VAL A 42 10.48 -5.19 -2.56
N ALA A 43 11.19 -6.22 -3.02
CA ALA A 43 12.59 -6.10 -3.43
C ALA A 43 12.77 -5.10 -4.59
N ALA A 44 11.94 -5.17 -5.63
CA ALA A 44 11.99 -4.26 -6.77
C ALA A 44 11.74 -2.81 -6.35
N SER A 45 10.75 -2.58 -5.49
CA SER A 45 10.41 -1.28 -4.95
C SER A 45 11.57 -0.65 -4.15
N LEU A 46 12.18 -1.44 -3.26
CA LEU A 46 13.37 -1.02 -2.50
C LEU A 46 14.56 -0.74 -3.42
N TYR A 47 14.79 -1.59 -4.43
CA TYR A 47 15.87 -1.41 -5.40
C TYR A 47 15.72 -0.09 -6.17
N ILE A 48 14.52 0.21 -6.68
CA ILE A 48 14.24 1.46 -7.40
C ILE A 48 14.55 2.69 -6.52
N VAL A 49 14.15 2.67 -5.25
CA VAL A 49 14.33 3.83 -4.37
C VAL A 49 15.76 3.97 -3.86
N PHE A 50 16.35 2.87 -3.37
CA PHE A 50 17.63 2.92 -2.68
C PHE A 50 18.82 2.67 -3.60
N ALA A 51 18.74 1.68 -4.50
CA ALA A 51 19.86 1.36 -5.40
C ALA A 51 19.93 2.33 -6.59
N LEU A 52 18.79 2.67 -7.19
CA LEU A 52 18.73 3.65 -8.29
C LEU A 52 18.60 5.10 -7.82
N ASN A 53 18.54 5.33 -6.50
CA ASN A 53 18.43 6.66 -5.87
C ASN A 53 17.23 7.48 -6.38
N LEU A 54 16.15 6.81 -6.80
CA LEU A 54 14.91 7.45 -7.25
C LEU A 54 14.02 7.75 -6.04
N ILE A 55 14.49 8.63 -5.16
CA ILE A 55 13.82 8.95 -3.91
C ILE A 55 12.49 9.70 -4.11
N PRO A 56 11.50 9.51 -3.22
CA PRO A 56 10.26 10.30 -3.22
C PRO A 56 10.52 11.81 -3.18
N ARG A 57 9.91 12.57 -4.09
CA ARG A 57 10.10 14.03 -4.19
C ARG A 57 9.26 14.77 -3.16
N GLN A 58 9.47 16.07 -3.03
CA GLN A 58 8.58 16.93 -2.24
C GLN A 58 7.13 16.80 -2.72
N GLY A 59 6.18 16.76 -1.79
CA GLY A 59 4.76 16.54 -2.08
C GLY A 59 4.39 15.09 -2.47
N ALA A 60 5.30 14.12 -2.28
CA ALA A 60 5.03 12.72 -2.63
C ALA A 60 3.83 12.15 -1.88
N ILE A 61 3.67 12.46 -0.58
CA ILE A 61 2.50 12.04 0.21
C ILE A 61 1.21 12.49 -0.49
N LEU A 62 1.06 13.79 -0.79
CA LEU A 62 -0.17 14.32 -1.39
C LEU A 62 -0.45 13.72 -2.77
N ARG A 63 0.57 13.53 -3.61
CA ARG A 63 0.41 12.87 -4.92
C ARG A 63 -0.06 11.44 -4.75
N THR A 64 0.57 10.67 -3.86
CA THR A 64 0.20 9.28 -3.62
C THR A 64 -1.21 9.18 -3.06
N LEU A 65 -1.60 10.03 -2.10
CA LEU A 65 -2.96 10.07 -1.58
C LEU A 65 -3.98 10.40 -2.68
N PHE A 66 -3.69 11.40 -3.52
CA PHE A 66 -4.56 11.75 -4.63
C PHE A 66 -4.77 10.57 -5.60
N TYR A 67 -3.70 9.88 -5.99
CA TYR A 67 -3.83 8.68 -6.84
C TYR A 67 -4.51 7.51 -6.12
N SER A 68 -4.30 7.35 -4.81
CA SER A 68 -5.01 6.34 -3.99
C SER A 68 -6.51 6.58 -3.99
N GLU A 69 -6.95 7.82 -3.84
CA GLU A 69 -8.38 8.15 -3.86
C GLU A 69 -8.99 7.97 -5.25
N ILE A 70 -8.28 8.37 -6.32
CA ILE A 70 -8.71 8.09 -7.69
C ILE A 70 -8.91 6.58 -7.88
N TYR A 71 -7.94 5.78 -7.48
CA TYR A 71 -8.01 4.32 -7.60
C TYR A 71 -9.15 3.75 -6.76
N PHE A 72 -9.28 4.17 -5.50
CA PHE A 72 -10.30 3.69 -4.58
C PHE A 72 -11.71 3.97 -5.11
N VAL A 73 -11.99 5.21 -5.53
CA VAL A 73 -13.28 5.59 -6.09
C VAL A 73 -13.55 4.84 -7.40
N SER A 74 -12.54 4.73 -8.27
CA SER A 74 -12.68 3.99 -9.55
C SER A 74 -12.99 2.52 -9.31
N ALA A 75 -12.29 1.87 -8.38
CA ALA A 75 -12.50 0.48 -8.03
C ALA A 75 -13.88 0.26 -7.40
N LEU A 76 -14.29 1.12 -6.47
CA LEU A 76 -15.60 1.04 -5.83
C LEU A 76 -16.74 1.21 -6.84
N VAL A 77 -16.63 2.19 -7.75
CA VAL A 77 -17.61 2.41 -8.81
C VAL A 77 -17.69 1.21 -9.74
N LEU A 78 -16.54 0.70 -10.21
CA LEU A 78 -16.51 -0.48 -11.06
C LEU A 78 -17.14 -1.70 -10.37
N ASP A 79 -16.81 -1.95 -9.10
CA ASP A 79 -17.38 -3.03 -8.31
C ASP A 79 -18.92 -2.99 -8.29
N PHE A 80 -19.52 -1.80 -8.17
CA PHE A 80 -20.97 -1.65 -8.26
C PHE A 80 -21.50 -1.82 -9.68
N LEU A 81 -20.77 -1.38 -10.71
CA LEU A 81 -21.20 -1.45 -12.11
C LEU A 81 -21.20 -2.89 -12.66
N ILE A 82 -20.22 -3.71 -12.28
CA ILE A 82 -20.06 -5.08 -12.82
C ILE A 82 -20.42 -6.17 -11.80
N ASP A 83 -21.04 -5.79 -10.68
CA ASP A 83 -21.36 -6.66 -9.55
C ASP A 83 -20.15 -7.45 -9.01
N ALA A 84 -18.96 -6.84 -9.03
CA ALA A 84 -17.73 -7.41 -8.48
C ALA A 84 -17.53 -7.03 -7.00
N ASN A 85 -16.44 -7.52 -6.39
CA ASN A 85 -16.01 -7.14 -5.05
C ASN A 85 -14.47 -7.14 -4.96
N TYR A 86 -13.84 -6.41 -5.87
CA TYR A 86 -12.40 -6.28 -5.94
C TYR A 86 -11.88 -5.44 -4.77
N GLY A 87 -10.84 -5.91 -4.09
CA GLY A 87 -10.30 -5.24 -2.90
C GLY A 87 -11.23 -5.25 -1.70
N TYR A 88 -12.31 -6.05 -1.72
CA TYR A 88 -13.32 -6.13 -0.66
C TYR A 88 -13.99 -4.79 -0.34
N LEU A 89 -14.31 -4.01 -1.37
CA LEU A 89 -14.89 -2.67 -1.22
C LEU A 89 -16.40 -2.67 -1.02
N ARG A 90 -17.10 -3.75 -1.40
CA ARG A 90 -18.56 -3.90 -1.22
C ARG A 90 -18.90 -4.77 -0.01
N PHE A 91 -18.14 -5.83 0.24
CA PHE A 91 -18.33 -6.70 1.40
C PHE A 91 -17.02 -7.41 1.78
N LYS A 92 -16.92 -7.81 3.05
CA LYS A 92 -15.78 -8.53 3.60
C LYS A 92 -15.70 -9.97 3.04
N PRO A 93 -14.50 -10.59 2.99
CA PRO A 93 -14.38 -11.99 2.63
C PRO A 93 -15.13 -12.90 3.63
N SER A 94 -15.72 -13.99 3.14
CA SER A 94 -16.46 -14.95 3.97
C SER A 94 -15.57 -15.82 4.85
N LYS A 95 -14.33 -16.06 4.43
CA LYS A 95 -13.29 -16.68 5.25
C LYS A 95 -12.62 -15.54 6.02
N GLY A 96 -12.85 -15.48 7.33
CA GLY A 96 -12.55 -14.33 8.18
C GLY A 96 -11.21 -13.63 7.91
N SER A 97 -11.18 -12.33 8.15
CA SER A 97 -10.12 -11.42 7.70
C SER A 97 -9.80 -10.36 8.76
N PHE A 98 -8.64 -9.71 8.60
CA PHE A 98 -8.31 -8.51 9.37
C PHE A 98 -9.42 -7.43 9.27
N LEU A 99 -10.16 -7.39 8.17
CA LEU A 99 -11.30 -6.48 7.98
C LEU A 99 -12.43 -6.71 9.00
N ASP A 100 -12.52 -7.88 9.62
CA ASP A 100 -13.56 -8.19 10.61
C ASP A 100 -13.42 -7.33 11.87
N TYR A 101 -12.20 -6.86 12.16
CA TYR A 101 -11.89 -6.00 13.30
C TYR A 101 -12.10 -4.50 13.03
N LEU A 102 -12.51 -4.12 11.82
CA LEU A 102 -12.53 -2.72 11.37
C LEU A 102 -13.92 -2.08 11.30
N GLY A 103 -14.95 -2.77 11.82
CA GLY A 103 -16.36 -2.34 11.79
C GLY A 103 -17.11 -2.78 10.53
N ASP A 104 -18.41 -2.57 10.48
CA ASP A 104 -19.26 -3.00 9.35
C ASP A 104 -19.10 -2.10 8.13
N TRP A 105 -19.63 -2.52 6.98
CA TRP A 105 -19.68 -1.66 5.79
C TRP A 105 -20.64 -0.48 6.04
N PRO A 106 -20.29 0.78 5.69
CA PRO A 106 -19.07 1.24 5.02
C PRO A 106 -17.95 1.71 5.97
N ILE A 107 -18.09 1.53 7.29
CA ILE A 107 -17.15 2.04 8.31
C ILE A 107 -15.73 1.53 8.06
N TYR A 108 -15.55 0.23 7.77
CA TYR A 108 -14.20 -0.30 7.54
C TYR A 108 -13.51 0.31 6.31
N LEU A 109 -14.25 0.89 5.35
CA LEU A 109 -13.65 1.59 4.21
C LEU A 109 -12.87 2.84 4.66
N PHE A 110 -13.37 3.53 5.68
CA PHE A 110 -12.63 4.63 6.29
C PHE A 110 -11.42 4.11 7.08
N SER A 111 -11.59 3.00 7.80
CA SER A 111 -10.51 2.35 8.56
C SER A 111 -9.33 1.95 7.67
N ILE A 112 -9.59 1.36 6.50
CA ILE A 112 -8.52 0.99 5.55
C ILE A 112 -7.85 2.22 4.92
N GLN A 113 -8.59 3.31 4.69
CA GLN A 113 -8.00 4.57 4.23
C GLN A 113 -7.05 5.16 5.28
N ILE A 114 -7.47 5.19 6.56
CA ILE A 114 -6.62 5.64 7.68
C ILE A 114 -5.36 4.79 7.77
N LEU A 115 -5.49 3.47 7.65
CA LEU A 115 -4.34 2.55 7.67
C LEU A 115 -3.39 2.81 6.49
N GLY A 116 -3.94 3.02 5.29
CA GLY A 116 -3.18 3.38 4.09
C GLY A 116 -2.43 4.71 4.26
N ILE A 117 -3.10 5.75 4.73
CA ILE A 117 -2.50 7.07 5.02
C ILE A 117 -1.38 6.91 6.05
N SER A 118 -1.63 6.19 7.15
CA SER A 118 -0.65 5.97 8.22
C SER A 118 0.59 5.24 7.69
N SER A 119 0.40 4.25 6.82
CA SER A 119 1.50 3.50 6.19
C SER A 119 2.32 4.38 5.26
N ILE A 120 1.68 5.22 4.44
CA ILE A 120 2.37 6.19 3.56
C ILE A 120 3.19 7.17 4.39
N ILE A 121 2.64 7.72 5.47
CA ILE A 121 3.34 8.65 6.36
C ILE A 121 4.54 7.95 6.99
N ALA A 122 4.35 6.75 7.54
CA ALA A 122 5.42 5.97 8.17
C ALA A 122 6.58 5.70 7.19
N LEU A 123 6.26 5.29 5.96
CA LEU A 123 7.24 5.04 4.91
C LEU A 123 7.95 6.32 4.44
N TYR A 124 7.36 7.50 4.61
CA TYR A 124 7.99 8.77 4.24
C TYR A 124 8.96 9.31 5.30
N ILE A 125 8.88 8.83 6.56
CA ILE A 125 9.71 9.31 7.68
C ILE A 125 11.22 9.36 7.36
N PRO A 126 11.85 8.33 6.76
CA PRO A 126 13.29 8.35 6.48
C PRO A 126 13.72 9.52 5.56
N PHE A 127 12.85 9.93 4.64
CA PHE A 127 13.12 11.00 3.68
C PHE A 127 12.97 12.39 4.31
N LEU A 128 12.08 12.54 5.30
CA LEU A 128 11.95 13.76 6.10
C LEU A 128 13.21 14.03 6.93
N ILE A 129 13.81 12.99 7.51
CA ILE A 129 15.04 13.10 8.31
C ILE A 129 16.20 13.54 7.42
N LYS A 130 16.37 12.88 6.26
CA LYS A 130 17.45 13.19 5.29
C LYS A 130 17.35 14.61 4.72
N SER A 131 16.14 15.15 4.52
CA SER A 131 15.96 16.52 4.05
C SER A 131 16.37 17.58 5.07
N LYS A 132 16.25 17.31 6.38
CA LYS A 132 16.61 18.26 7.45
C LYS A 132 18.13 18.37 7.63
N THR A 133 18.86 17.27 7.47
CA THR A 133 20.32 17.23 7.53
C THR A 133 21.03 17.91 6.35
N LEU A 134 20.33 18.15 5.24
CA LEU A 134 20.85 18.82 4.04
C LEU A 134 20.57 20.33 3.99
N LYS A 135 19.99 20.94 5.03
CA LYS A 135 19.99 22.41 5.14
C LYS A 135 21.42 22.84 5.52
N PRO A 136 22.18 23.51 4.64
CA PRO A 136 23.46 24.08 5.02
C PRO A 136 23.18 25.18 6.05
N ASN A 137 24.07 25.32 7.03
CA ASN A 137 24.27 26.60 7.70
C ASN A 137 24.37 27.67 6.61
N ILE A 138 23.31 28.45 6.43
CA ILE A 138 23.46 29.76 5.81
C ILE A 138 24.20 30.56 6.89
N ILE A 139 25.48 30.74 6.63
CA ILE A 139 26.37 31.59 7.40
C ILE A 139 25.73 33.00 7.34
N GLU A 140 25.17 33.44 8.46
CA GLU A 140 25.08 34.88 8.79
C GLU A 140 26.36 35.30 9.49
#